data_AF-A0A7J4BCB2-F1
#
_entry.id   AF-A0A7J4BCB2-F1
#
_cell.length_a   1.000
_cell.length_b   1.000
_cell.length_c   1.000
_cell.angle_alpha   90.00
_cell.angle_beta   90.00
_cell.angle_gamma   90.00
#
_symmetry.space_group_name_H-M   'P 1'
#
loop_
_entity.id
_entity.type
_entity.pdbx_description
1 polymer ?
#
loop_
_entity_poly.entity_id
_entity_poly.type
_entity_poly.pdbx_seq_one_letter_code
_entity_poly.pdbx_strand_id
1 'polypeptide(L)' 'MAIIKKKALKEMTEKDLKHRVSELRLELAKEMAQVRIGGVSKSPGKIKEMRRTIARILTKLSEIKRTQKTQKGERTGNL' A
#
# COMPACT_ATOMS: atom_id res chain seq x y z
N MET A 1 1.39 11.05 10.54
CA MET A 1 0.94 9.84 11.28
C MET A 1 1.31 8.64 10.42
N ALA A 2 0.90 7.43 10.79
CA ALA A 2 0.94 6.27 9.92
C ALA A 2 -0.34 5.48 10.14
N ILE A 3 -1.20 5.39 9.12
CA ILE A 3 -2.46 4.61 9.19
C ILE A 3 -2.17 3.14 9.52
N ILE A 4 -0.98 2.63 9.13
CA ILE A 4 -0.55 1.26 9.40
C ILE A 4 0.84 1.25 10.09
N LYS A 5 0.91 0.58 11.25
CA LYS A 5 2.17 0.34 11.99
C LYS A 5 3.09 -0.60 11.22
N LYS A 6 4.42 -0.45 11.39
CA LYS A 6 5.42 -1.28 10.70
C LYS A 6 5.26 -2.78 10.96
N LYS A 7 4.89 -3.18 12.17
CA LYS A 7 4.65 -4.59 12.55
C LYS A 7 3.49 -5.21 11.75
N ALA A 8 2.33 -4.56 11.79
CA ALA A 8 1.16 -4.99 11.01
C ALA A 8 1.45 -5.14 9.51
N LEU A 9 2.22 -4.22 8.92
CA LEU A 9 2.62 -4.31 7.51
C LEU A 9 3.48 -5.54 7.18
N LYS A 10 4.26 -6.04 8.16
CA LYS A 10 5.10 -7.24 8.00
C LYS A 10 4.31 -8.54 8.14
N GLU A 11 3.26 -8.53 8.95
CA GLU A 11 2.41 -9.69 9.26
C GLU A 11 1.36 -9.95 8.19
N MET A 12 0.97 -8.94 7.41
CA MET A 12 0.00 -9.07 6.32
C MET A 12 0.54 -9.92 5.16
N THR A 13 -0.32 -10.76 4.58
CA THR A 13 0.00 -11.55 3.38
C THR A 13 0.02 -10.68 2.12
N GLU A 14 0.59 -11.19 1.02
CA GLU A 14 0.57 -10.49 -0.27
C GLU A 14 -0.87 -10.16 -0.73
N LYS A 15 -1.82 -11.08 -0.48
CA LYS A 15 -3.23 -10.90 -0.81
C LYS A 15 -3.85 -9.77 0.02
N ASP A 16 -3.60 -9.75 1.33
CA ASP A 16 -4.12 -8.72 2.22
C ASP A 16 -3.57 -7.34 1.88
N LEU A 17 -2.27 -7.27 1.58
CA LEU A 17 -1.62 -6.02 1.14
C LEU A 17 -2.24 -5.49 -0.15
N LYS A 18 -2.52 -6.36 -1.14
CA LYS A 18 -3.20 -5.96 -2.39
C LYS A 18 -4.63 -5.49 -2.13
N HIS A 19 -5.38 -6.22 -1.31
CA HIS A 19 -6.74 -5.82 -0.93
C HIS A 19 -6.74 -4.44 -0.26
N ARG A 20 -5.84 -4.23 0.71
CA ARG A 20 -5.71 -2.96 1.43
C ARG A 20 -5.35 -1.79 0.54
N VAL A 21 -4.52 -1.99 -0.48
CA VAL A 21 -4.21 -0.95 -1.48
C VAL A 21 -5.46 -0.57 -2.28
N SER A 22 -6.30 -1.54 -2.65
CA SER A 22 -7.55 -1.29 -3.36
C SER A 22 -8.50 -0.43 -2.52
N GLU A 23 -8.70 -0.80 -1.26
CA GLU A 23 -9.53 -0.04 -0.31
C GLU A 23 -9.05 1.41 -0.15
N LEU A 24 -7.74 1.60 0.09
CA LEU A 24 -7.15 2.92 0.28
C LEU A 24 -7.22 3.79 -0.98
N ARG A 25 -7.13 3.19 -2.17
CA ARG A 25 -7.30 3.92 -3.45
C ARG A 25 -8.74 4.37 -3.65
N LEU A 26 -9.71 3.53 -3.29
CA LEU A 26 -11.12 3.90 -3.36
C LEU A 26 -11.44 5.04 -2.38
N GLU A 27 -10.93 4.97 -1.15
CA GLU A 27 -11.10 6.04 -0.16
C GLU A 27 -10.43 7.34 -0.62
N LEU A 28 -9.20 7.25 -1.15
CA LEU A 28 -8.48 8.40 -1.70
C LEU A 28 -9.26 9.06 -2.85
N ALA A 29 -9.86 8.27 -3.74
CA ALA A 29 -10.65 8.79 -4.85
C ALA A 29 -11.89 9.56 -4.35
N LYS A 30 -12.58 9.03 -3.33
CA LYS A 30 -13.73 9.72 -2.71
C LYS A 30 -13.31 11.05 -2.09
N GLU A 31 -12.22 11.08 -1.34
CA GLU A 31 -11.70 12.31 -0.72
C GLU A 31 -11.27 13.34 -1.77
N MET A 32 -10.61 12.91 -2.84
CA MET A 32 -10.24 13.80 -3.95
C MET A 32 -11.46 14.37 -4.68
N ALA A 33 -12.53 13.58 -4.85
CA ALA A 33 -13.77 14.05 -5.45
C ALA A 33 -14.43 15.15 -4.60
N GLN A 34 -14.47 14.96 -3.27
CA GLN A 34 -14.98 15.97 -2.33
C GLN A 34 -14.19 17.28 -2.40
N VAL A 35 -12.86 17.19 -2.39
CA VAL A 35 -11.99 18.36 -2.55
C VAL A 35 -12.23 19.08 -3.88
N ARG A 36 -12.38 18.33 -4.97
CA ARG A 36 -12.58 18.91 -6.31
C ARG A 36 -13.90 19.68 -6.44
N ILE A 37 -14.96 19.24 -5.77
CA ILE A 37 -16.29 19.89 -5.80
C ILE A 37 -16.31 21.14 -4.88
N GLY A 38 -15.19 21.48 -4.23
CA GLY A 38 -15.11 22.60 -3.30
C GLY A 38 -15.56 22.25 -1.88
N GLY A 39 -15.75 20.96 -1.59
CA GLY A 39 -16.01 20.47 -0.24
C GLY A 39 -14.79 20.68 0.64
N VAL A 40 -15.00 21.20 1.85
CA VAL A 40 -13.94 21.31 2.86
C VAL A 40 -13.49 19.89 3.22
N SER A 41 -12.23 19.57 2.94
CA SER A 41 -11.64 18.33 3.43
C SER A 41 -11.68 18.36 4.95
N LYS A 42 -12.37 17.38 5.57
CA LYS A 42 -12.50 17.29 7.05
C LYS A 42 -11.13 17.18 7.76
N SER A 43 -10.06 16.86 7.03
CA SER A 43 -8.71 16.87 7.59
C SER A 43 -7.67 17.11 6.48
N PRO A 44 -6.96 18.26 6.48
CA PRO A 44 -6.00 18.63 5.42
C PRO A 44 -4.83 17.63 5.27
N GLY A 45 -4.56 16.80 6.29
CA GLY A 45 -3.53 15.76 6.25
C GLY A 45 -3.99 14.42 5.67
N LYS A 46 -5.30 14.17 5.53
CA LYS A 46 -5.83 12.82 5.24
C LYS A 46 -5.35 12.27 3.90
N ILE A 47 -5.41 13.08 2.85
CA ILE A 47 -4.95 12.72 1.50
C ILE A 47 -3.46 12.35 1.51
N LYS A 48 -2.63 13.16 2.18
CA LYS A 48 -1.18 12.92 2.31
C LYS A 48 -0.90 11.61 3.05
N GLU A 49 -1.63 11.34 4.13
CA GLU A 49 -1.49 10.13 4.93
C GLU A 49 -1.92 8.86 4.18
N MET A 50 -3.01 8.91 3.41
CA MET A 50 -3.45 7.81 2.54
C MET A 50 -2.42 7.52 1.45
N ARG A 51 -1.93 8.54 0.74
CA ARG A 51 -0.89 8.39 -0.29
C ARG A 51 0.39 7.76 0.28
N ARG A 52 0.82 8.22 1.46
CA ARG A 52 2.00 7.66 2.15
C ARG A 52 1.79 6.21 2.55
N THR A 53 0.59 5.86 3.02
CA THR A 53 0.25 4.48 3.41
C THR A 53 0.23 3.55 2.20
N ILE A 54 -0.37 3.97 1.08
CA ILE A 54 -0.33 3.23 -0.19
C ILE A 54 1.12 2.98 -0.64
N ALA A 55 1.97 4.01 -0.63
CA ALA A 55 3.37 3.89 -1.02
C ALA A 55 4.14 2.87 -0.15
N ARG A 56 3.89 2.85 1.16
CA ARG A 56 4.50 1.88 2.08
C ARG A 56 4.07 0.44 1.79
N ILE A 57 2.79 0.22 1.50
CA ILE A 57 2.29 -1.12 1.14
C ILE A 57 2.91 -1.58 -0.20
N LEU A 58 2.94 -0.70 -1.21
CA LEU A 58 3.55 -1.02 -2.50
C LEU A 58 5.05 -1.34 -2.38
N THR A 59 5.76 -0.64 -1.48
CA THR A 59 7.16 -0.95 -1.18
C THR A 59 7.29 -2.37 -0.64
N LYS A 60 6.46 -2.75 0.34
CA LYS A 60 6.46 -4.11 0.90
C LYS A 60 6.12 -5.19 -0.14
N LEU A 61 5.15 -4.93 -1.02
CA LEU A 61 4.84 -5.83 -2.14
C LEU A 61 6.03 -5.98 -3.10
N SER A 62 6.75 -4.90 -3.39
CA SER A 62 7.97 -4.96 -4.20
C SER A 62 9.08 -5.77 -3.52
N GLU A 63 9.27 -5.63 -2.22
CA GLU A 63 10.22 -6.44 -1.44
C GLU A 63 9.89 -7.93 -1.53
N ILE A 64 8.62 -8.30 -1.31
CA ILE A 64 8.13 -9.69 -1.42
C ILE A 64 8.38 -10.24 -2.84
N LYS A 65 8.10 -9.45 -3.88
CA LYS A 65 8.33 -9.86 -5.27
C LYS A 65 9.81 -10.08 -5.57
N ARG A 66 10.71 -9.28 -4.98
CA ARG A 66 12.16 -9.44 -5.14
C ARG A 66 12.65 -10.72 -4.47
N THR A 67 12.23 -11.00 -3.24
CA THR A 67 12.63 -12.23 -2.54
C THR A 67 12.13 -13.49 -3.23
N GLN A 68 10.89 -13.48 -3.75
CA GLN A 68 10.34 -14.59 -4.54
C GLN A 68 11.12 -14.84 -5.84
N LYS A 69 11.64 -13.79 -6.49
CA LYS A 69 12.47 -13.93 -7.71
C LYS A 69 13.82 -14.58 -7.41
N THR A 70 14.49 -14.16 -6.35
CA THR A 70 15.77 -14.75 -5.93
C THR A 70 15.63 -16.24 -5.66
N GLN A 71 14.60 -16.64 -4.89
CA GLN A 71 14.34 -18.06 -4.58
C GLN A 71 13.98 -18.91 -5.81
N LYS A 72 13.38 -18.32 -6.86
CA LYS A 72 13.10 -19.04 -8.10
C LYS A 72 14.35 -19.24 -8.94
N GLY A 73 15.25 -18.26 -9.00
CA GLY A 73 16.52 -18.36 -9.73
C GLY A 73 17.47 -19.41 -9.15
N GLU A 74 17.53 -19.51 -7.81
CA GLU A 74 18.34 -20.52 -7.11
C GLU A 74 17.83 -21.95 -7.36
N ARG A 75 16.50 -22.13 -7.48
CA ARG A 75 15.89 -23.45 -7.75
C ARG A 75 16.10 -23.95 -9.17
N THR A 76 16.30 -23.07 -10.14
CA THR A 76 16.56 -23.42 -11.54
C THR A 76 18.04 -23.55 -11.88
N GLY A 77 18.93 -23.19 -10.95
CA GLY A 77 20.39 -23.17 -11.16
C GLY A 77 21.14 -24.42 -10.66
N ASN A 78 20.43 -25.41 -10.11
CA ASN A 78 21.02 -26.70 -9.72
C ASN A 78 20.48 -27.80 -10.65
N LEU A 79 21.03 -27.87 -11.87
CA LEU A 79 20.95 -29.01 -12.79
C LEU A 79 22.25 -29.06 -13.59
#